data_AF-A0AAV8W1X4-F1
#
_entry.id   AF-A0AAV8W1X4-F1
#
_cell.length_a   1.000
_cell.length_b   1.000
_cell.length_c   1.000
_cell.angle_alpha   90.00
_cell.angle_beta   90.00
_cell.angle_gamma   90.00
#
_symmetry.space_group_name_H-M   'P 1'
#
loop_
_entity.id
_entity.type
_entity.pdbx_description
1 polymer ?
#
loop_
_entity_poly.entity_id
_entity_poly.type
_entity_poly.pdbx_seq_one_letter_code
_entity_poly.pdbx_strand_id
1 'polypeptide(L)' 'MLVSRGLSLKTQVFPAATDISYLREKGVPALGFSPISKTPILLHANDEYLGVSTFLKGIDIYCKLLSSLGQV' A
#
# COMPACT_ATOMS: atom_id res chain seq x y z
N MET A 1 16.44 -4.74 4.99
CA MET A 1 15.86 -3.50 4.41
C MET A 1 16.00 -3.61 2.90
N LEU A 2 14.93 -3.94 2.18
CA LEU A 2 14.97 -4.05 0.72
C LEU A 2 14.86 -2.64 0.14
N VAL A 3 16.02 -2.00 -0.12
CA VAL A 3 16.09 -0.71 -0.79
C VAL A 3 16.19 -0.96 -2.28
N SER A 4 15.03 -1.06 -2.92
CA SER A 4 14.93 -0.97 -4.38
C SER A 4 14.09 0.27 -4.65
N ARG A 5 14.73 1.34 -5.16
CA ARG A 5 14.13 2.61 -5.65
C ARG A 5 13.85 3.75 -4.66
N GLY A 6 14.57 3.84 -3.53
CA GLY A 6 14.51 5.02 -2.64
C GLY A 6 13.24 5.12 -1.78
N LEU A 7 12.44 4.06 -1.72
CA LEU A 7 11.34 3.90 -0.78
C LEU A 7 11.79 2.98 0.36
N SER A 8 11.61 3.43 1.60
CA SER A 8 11.80 2.59 2.78
C SER A 8 10.49 1.83 3.04
N LEU A 9 10.57 0.50 3.07
CA LEU A 9 9.43 -0.36 3.36
C LEU A 9 9.47 -0.84 4.81
N LYS A 10 8.33 -0.74 5.50
CA LYS A 10 8.10 -1.35 6.81
C LYS A 10 7.05 -2.45 6.65
N THR A 11 7.52 -3.70 6.60
CA THR A 11 6.66 -4.89 6.52
C THR A 11 6.01 -5.17 7.87
N GLN A 12 4.70 -5.39 7.90
CA GLN A 12 3.93 -5.66 9.11
C GLN A 12 2.82 -6.67 8.82
N VAL A 13 2.42 -7.43 9.83
CA VAL A 13 1.17 -8.20 9.79
C VAL A 13 0.03 -7.22 10.01
N PHE A 14 -0.92 -7.18 9.08
CA PHE A 14 -2.08 -6.30 9.16
C PHE A 14 -3.34 -7.15 9.36
N PRO A 15 -3.87 -7.26 10.59
CA PRO A 15 -4.96 -8.19 10.91
C PRO A 15 -6.33 -7.75 10.38
N ALA A 16 -6.50 -6.47 10.03
CA ALA A 16 -7.79 -5.89 9.65
C ALA A 16 -8.04 -5.85 8.13
N ALA A 17 -7.33 -6.64 7.32
CA ALA A 17 -7.59 -6.76 5.88
C ALA A 17 -8.35 -8.05 5.56
N THR A 18 -9.68 -7.94 5.51
CA THR A 18 -10.59 -9.05 5.18
C THR A 18 -10.35 -9.58 3.78
N ASP A 19 -10.26 -8.69 2.77
CA ASP A 19 -10.10 -9.09 1.36
C ASP A 19 -8.83 -9.91 1.13
N ILE A 20 -7.72 -9.48 1.71
CA ILE A 20 -6.43 -10.18 1.60
C ILE A 20 -6.46 -11.51 2.31
N SER A 21 -7.07 -11.58 3.49
CA SER A 21 -7.19 -12.83 4.24
C SER A 21 -7.98 -13.85 3.42
N TYR A 22 -9.09 -13.44 2.82
CA TYR A 22 -9.89 -14.28 1.94
C TYR A 22 -9.12 -14.74 0.69
N LEU A 23 -8.44 -13.83 -0.02
CA LEU A 23 -7.64 -14.18 -1.22
C LEU A 23 -6.54 -15.19 -0.90
N ARG A 24 -5.83 -14.98 0.23
CA ARG A 24 -4.77 -15.89 0.67
C ARG A 24 -5.33 -17.26 1.06
N GLU A 25 -6.51 -17.33 1.66
CA GLU A 25 -7.20 -18.60 1.95
C GLU A 25 -7.51 -19.39 0.66
N LYS A 26 -7.79 -18.69 -0.45
CA LYS A 26 -7.99 -19.31 -1.78
C LYS A 26 -6.68 -19.61 -2.52
N GLY A 27 -5.52 -19.46 -1.88
CA GLY A 27 -4.21 -19.74 -2.48
C GLY A 27 -3.69 -18.64 -3.41
N VAL A 28 -4.32 -17.47 -3.45
CA VAL A 28 -3.84 -16.33 -4.25
C VAL A 28 -2.83 -15.52 -3.44
N PRO A 29 -1.58 -15.35 -3.92
CA PRO A 29 -0.61 -14.47 -3.27
C PRO A 29 -1.10 -13.02 -3.29
N ALA A 30 -1.19 -12.39 -2.12
CA ALA A 30 -1.70 -11.02 -2.00
C ALA A 30 -0.90 -10.20 -0.98
N LEU A 31 -0.73 -8.90 -1.25
CA LEU A 31 -0.09 -7.93 -0.36
C LEU A 31 -1.00 -6.72 -0.15
N GLY A 32 -1.06 -6.21 1.08
CA GLY A 32 -1.74 -4.98 1.44
C GLY A 32 -0.74 -3.84 1.39
N PHE A 33 -1.01 -2.84 0.56
CA PHE A 33 -0.12 -1.70 0.39
C PHE A 33 -0.93 -0.44 0.16
N SER A 34 -0.54 0.65 0.82
CA SER A 34 -1.03 1.99 0.52
C SER A 34 0.17 2.92 0.54
N PRO A 35 0.43 3.71 -0.53
CA PRO A 35 1.57 4.61 -0.60
C PRO A 35 1.36 5.89 0.22
N ILE A 36 0.87 5.74 1.46
CA ILE A 36 0.57 6.82 2.40
C ILE A 36 1.77 6.96 3.33
N SER A 37 2.73 7.78 2.90
CA SER A 37 3.97 8.03 3.65
C SER A 37 3.92 9.40 4.34
N LYS A 38 4.47 9.50 5.55
CA LYS A 38 4.56 10.77 6.31
C LYS A 38 3.18 11.41 6.57
N THR A 39 2.16 10.58 6.75
CA THR A 39 0.79 10.99 7.10
C THR A 39 0.42 10.36 8.45
N PRO A 40 -0.29 11.08 9.34
CA PRO A 40 -0.84 10.46 10.55
C PRO A 40 -1.76 9.28 10.22
N ILE A 41 -1.88 8.32 11.13
CA ILE A 41 -2.84 7.21 11.01
C ILE A 41 -4.20 7.75 11.45
N LEU A 42 -5.09 7.98 10.49
CA LEU A 42 -6.41 8.57 10.71
C LEU A 42 -7.56 7.69 10.21
N LEU A 43 -7.30 6.42 9.87
CA LEU A 43 -8.33 5.50 9.41
C LEU A 43 -9.47 5.44 10.44
N HIS A 44 -10.67 5.85 10.05
CA HIS A 44 -11.87 5.94 10.90
C HIS A 44 -11.84 7.00 12.01
N ALA A 45 -10.90 7.94 11.98
CA ALA A 45 -10.88 9.07 12.89
C ALA A 45 -11.76 10.22 12.37
N ASN A 46 -12.17 11.13 13.28
CA ASN A 46 -12.74 12.41 12.87
C ASN A 46 -11.72 13.19 12.05
N ASP A 47 -12.21 13.96 11.06
CA ASP A 47 -11.38 14.75 10.14
C ASP A 47 -10.30 13.92 9.41
N GLU A 48 -10.60 12.67 9.06
CA GLU A 48 -9.73 11.84 8.22
C GLU A 48 -9.36 12.57 6.92
N TYR A 49 -8.06 12.74 6.67
CA TYR A 49 -7.57 13.44 5.48
C TYR A 49 -6.30 12.80 4.90
N LEU A 50 -6.02 13.14 3.66
CA LEU A 50 -4.76 12.83 2.98
C LEU A 50 -4.24 14.06 2.25
N GLY A 51 -2.96 14.38 2.42
CA GLY A 51 -2.35 15.49 1.71
C GLY A 51 -2.30 15.23 0.20
N VAL A 52 -2.68 16.24 -0.61
CA VAL A 52 -2.74 16.14 -2.08
C VAL A 52 -1.41 15.65 -2.69
N SER A 53 -0.27 16.12 -2.18
CA SER A 53 1.05 15.67 -2.64
C SER A 53 1.31 14.19 -2.36
N THR A 54 0.80 13.65 -1.25
CA THR A 54 0.91 12.22 -0.92
C THR A 54 0.02 11.39 -1.83
N PHE A 55 -1.21 11.86 -2.07
CA PHE A 55 -2.13 11.24 -3.01
C PHE A 55 -1.54 11.15 -4.43
N LEU A 56 -1.06 12.27 -4.97
CA LEU A 56 -0.45 12.33 -6.31
C LEU A 56 0.80 11.44 -6.43
N LYS A 57 1.68 11.45 -5.42
CA LYS A 57 2.83 10.55 -5.37
C LYS A 57 2.39 9.07 -5.32
N GLY A 58 1.27 8.79 -4.67
CA GLY A 58 0.68 7.46 -4.63
C GLY A 58 0.29 6.95 -6.01
N ILE A 59 -0.28 7.82 -6.85
CA ILE A 59 -0.60 7.50 -8.26
C ILE A 59 0.68 7.11 -9.01
N ASP A 60 1.75 7.92 -8.92
CA ASP A 60 3.02 7.61 -9.59
C ASP A 60 3.62 6.26 -9.17
N ILE A 61 3.47 5.90 -7.88
CA ILE A 61 3.93 4.62 -7.35
C ILE A 61 3.09 3.48 -7.91
N TYR A 62 1.75 3.60 -7.91
CA TYR A 62 0.87 2.58 -8.46
C TYR A 62 1.06 2.36 -9.96
N CYS A 63 1.22 3.42 -10.76
CA CYS A 63 1.52 3.30 -12.19
C CYS A 63 2.78 2.45 -12.42
N LYS A 64 3.85 2.67 -11.63
CA LYS A 64 5.07 1.86 -11.71
C LYS A 64 4.87 0.42 -11.25
N LEU A 65 4.13 0.22 -10.15
CA LEU A 65 3.83 -1.12 -9.62
C LEU A 65 3.03 -1.95 -10.61
N LEU A 66 1.95 -1.39 -11.17
CA LEU A 66 1.10 -2.07 -12.13
C LEU A 66 1.87 -2.43 -13.40
N SER A 67 2.69 -1.52 -13.93
CA SER A 67 3.56 -1.82 -15.07
C SER A 67 4.55 -2.95 -14.76
N SER A 68 5.12 -2.99 -13.56
CA SER A 68 6.05 -4.07 -13.17
C SER A 68 5.36 -5.40 -12.87
N LEU A 69 4.13 -5.38 -12.34
CA LEU A 69 3.36 -6.60 -12.03
C LEU A 69 2.69 -7.20 -13.28
N GLY A 70 2.28 -6.36 -14.23
CA GLY A 70 1.65 -6.76 -15.48
C GLY A 70 2.65 -7.21 -16.55
N GLN A 71 3.95 -7.03 -16.32
CA GLN A 71 5.01 -7.64 -17.12
C GLN A 71 5.10 -9.13 -16.75
N VAL A 72 4.35 -9.96 -17.46
CA VAL A 72 4.37 -11.42 -17.39
C VAL A 72 4.93 -11.97 -18.70
#